data_AF-A0AAF6ANN5-F1
#
_entry.id   AF-A0AAF6ANN5-F1
#
_cell.length_a   1.000
_cell.length_b   1.000
_cell.length_c   1.000
_cell.angle_alpha   90.00
_cell.angle_beta   90.00
_cell.angle_gamma   90.00
#
_symmetry.space_group_name_H-M   'P 1'
#
loop_
_entity.id
_entity.type
_entity.pdbx_description
1 polymer ?
#
loop_
_entity_poly.entity_id
_entity_poly.type
_entity_poly.pdbx_seq_one_letter_code
_entity_poly.pdbx_strand_id
1 'polypeptide(L)'
;MLEGVFDYEKVLKLSKDSSLGESEVKACIAVLHFFVANAAKFDVDDSTLSKELQQLGLPKEHSDALCTPYLQNKDSLQAKFLEQALRIPALQIGGWQVQVGESKNVIMRLTTTNSVDQEEETSQKLQLCLTAEKFHLLLHELKTAKTLLEEIS
;
A
#
# COMPACT_ATOMS: atom_id res chain seq x y z
N MET A 1 -8.13 4.07 13.76
CA MET A 1 -6.95 4.94 14.00
C MET A 1 -6.10 4.24 15.04
N LEU A 2 -4.81 4.05 14.81
CA LEU A 2 -3.89 3.75 15.92
C LEU A 2 -3.69 5.07 16.66
N GLU A 3 -4.58 5.35 17.62
CA GLU A 3 -4.54 6.57 18.42
C GLU A 3 -3.41 6.46 19.44
N GLY A 4 -2.42 7.35 19.33
CA GLY A 4 -1.35 7.46 20.31
C GLY A 4 -0.10 8.11 19.73
N VAL A 5 0.35 9.20 20.35
CA VAL A 5 1.72 9.69 20.14
C VAL A 5 2.66 8.70 20.82
N PHE A 6 3.65 8.19 20.10
CA PHE A 6 4.65 7.28 20.68
C PHE A 6 5.46 8.04 21.76
N ASP A 7 5.26 7.66 23.02
CA ASP A 7 5.90 8.31 24.17
C ASP A 7 7.32 7.74 24.39
N TYR A 8 8.28 8.42 23.78
CA TYR A 8 9.69 8.04 23.86
C TYR A 8 10.26 8.17 25.29
N GLU A 9 9.82 9.18 26.07
CA GLU A 9 10.28 9.34 27.45
C GLU A 9 9.82 8.19 28.34
N LYS A 10 8.59 7.72 28.14
CA LYS A 10 8.07 6.57 28.87
C LYS A 10 8.87 5.31 28.58
N VAL A 11 9.20 5.06 27.32
CA VAL A 11 10.04 3.90 26.95
C VAL A 11 11.44 4.00 27.57
N LEU A 12 12.04 5.20 27.55
CA LEU A 12 13.32 5.43 28.23
C LEU A 12 13.25 5.19 29.73
N LYS A 13 12.15 5.57 30.39
CA LYS A 13 11.95 5.31 31.83
C LYS A 13 11.83 3.81 32.11
N LEU A 14 11.14 3.06 31.24
CA LEU A 14 10.98 1.61 31.35
C LEU A 14 12.29 0.85 31.07
N SER A 15 13.19 1.40 30.26
CA SER A 15 14.48 0.78 29.97
C SER A 15 15.59 1.16 30.95
N LYS A 16 15.32 1.96 31.99
CA LYS A 16 16.34 2.38 32.98
C LYS A 16 16.96 1.21 33.75
N ASP A 17 16.17 0.16 33.99
CA ASP A 17 16.63 -1.04 34.70
C ASP A 17 17.37 -2.01 33.78
N SER A 18 17.37 -1.74 32.47
CA SER A 18 18.18 -2.48 31.50
C SER A 18 19.60 -1.90 31.47
N SER A 19 20.59 -2.71 31.11
CA SER A 19 21.96 -2.24 30.88
C SER A 19 22.12 -1.41 29.59
N LEU A 20 21.01 -0.97 28.98
CA LEU A 20 20.99 -0.29 27.68
C LEU A 20 21.04 1.23 27.84
N GLY A 21 21.93 1.87 27.10
CA GLY A 21 21.97 3.32 26.94
C GLY A 21 20.87 3.84 26.02
N GLU A 22 20.64 5.16 26.02
CA GLU A 22 19.60 5.80 25.19
C GLU A 22 19.72 5.45 23.69
N SER A 23 20.94 5.39 23.16
CA SER A 23 21.17 5.02 21.76
C SER A 23 20.77 3.58 21.46
N GLU A 24 21.01 2.66 22.39
CA GLU A 24 20.66 1.25 22.25
C GLU A 24 19.14 1.07 22.32
N VAL A 25 18.47 1.82 23.18
CA VAL A 25 17.00 1.88 23.25
C VAL A 25 16.40 2.36 21.92
N LYS A 26 16.98 3.41 21.30
CA LYS A 26 16.55 3.86 19.95
C LYS A 26 16.73 2.77 18.90
N ALA A 27 17.87 2.07 18.95
CA ALA A 27 18.14 0.97 18.04
C ALA A 27 17.11 -0.17 18.21
N CYS A 28 16.80 -0.57 19.44
CA CYS A 28 15.78 -1.57 19.71
C CYS A 28 14.40 -1.17 19.16
N ILE A 29 13.98 0.09 19.39
CA ILE A 29 12.70 0.60 18.86
C ILE A 29 12.69 0.57 17.33
N ALA A 30 13.77 1.03 16.70
CA ALA A 30 13.89 1.03 15.24
C ALA A 30 13.83 -0.39 14.65
N VAL A 31 14.47 -1.36 15.32
CA VAL A 31 14.44 -2.78 14.93
C VAL A 31 13.04 -3.36 15.08
N LEU A 32 12.35 -3.11 16.19
CA LEU A 32 10.98 -3.57 16.40
C LEU A 32 10.02 -2.96 15.37
N HIS A 33 10.14 -1.65 15.13
CA HIS A 33 9.38 -0.97 14.09
C HIS A 33 9.66 -1.59 12.71
N PHE A 34 10.92 -1.88 12.39
CA PHE A 34 11.30 -2.52 11.14
C PHE A 34 10.62 -3.88 10.98
N PHE A 35 10.66 -4.76 11.99
CA PHE A 35 10.01 -6.07 11.88
C PHE A 35 8.51 -5.95 11.70
N VAL A 36 7.83 -5.21 12.58
CA VAL A 36 6.36 -5.09 12.53
C VAL A 36 5.89 -4.43 11.24
N ALA A 37 6.58 -3.37 10.78
CA ALA A 37 6.22 -2.69 9.55
C ALA A 37 6.42 -3.58 8.33
N ASN A 38 7.53 -4.33 8.24
CA ASN A 38 7.76 -5.23 7.11
C ASN A 38 6.85 -6.46 7.14
N ALA A 39 6.64 -7.06 8.31
CA ALA A 39 5.70 -8.17 8.46
C ALA A 39 4.30 -7.79 7.96
N ALA A 40 3.82 -6.61 8.35
CA ALA A 40 2.53 -6.09 7.86
C ALA A 40 2.56 -5.80 6.36
N LYS A 41 3.61 -5.14 5.83
CA LYS A 41 3.73 -4.82 4.40
C LYS A 41 3.75 -6.04 3.49
N PHE A 42 4.39 -7.12 3.92
CA PHE A 42 4.53 -8.36 3.15
C PHE A 42 3.53 -9.45 3.55
N ASP A 43 2.50 -9.06 4.31
CA ASP A 43 1.40 -9.95 4.71
C ASP A 43 1.85 -11.23 5.44
N VAL A 44 2.96 -11.17 6.18
CA VAL A 44 3.58 -12.33 6.83
C VAL A 44 2.65 -12.92 7.90
N ASP A 45 2.55 -14.25 7.98
CA ASP A 45 1.78 -14.94 9.02
C ASP A 45 2.54 -15.01 10.36
N ASP A 46 1.79 -15.16 11.45
CA ASP A 46 2.30 -15.22 12.82
C ASP A 46 3.39 -16.28 13.01
N SER A 47 3.21 -17.46 12.41
CA SER A 47 4.12 -18.58 12.56
C SER A 47 5.45 -18.34 11.84
N THR A 48 5.41 -17.66 10.69
CA THR A 48 6.60 -17.27 9.94
C THR A 48 7.35 -16.15 10.65
N LEU A 49 6.64 -15.11 11.10
CA LEU A 49 7.25 -14.00 11.85
C LEU A 49 7.94 -14.49 13.13
N SER A 50 7.29 -15.35 13.92
CA SER A 50 7.89 -15.90 15.15
C SER A 50 9.15 -16.72 14.84
N LYS A 51 9.18 -17.49 13.74
CA LYS A 51 10.38 -18.25 13.32
C LYS A 51 11.52 -17.34 12.87
N GLU A 52 11.23 -16.29 12.10
CA GLU A 52 12.25 -15.33 11.64
C GLU A 52 12.90 -14.61 12.82
N LEU A 53 12.10 -14.15 13.78
CA LEU A 53 12.61 -13.51 15.00
C LEU A 53 13.50 -14.46 15.81
N GLN A 54 13.11 -15.73 15.93
CA GLN A 54 13.91 -16.75 16.60
C GLN A 54 15.23 -17.03 15.86
N GLN A 55 15.23 -17.05 14.52
CA GLN A 55 16.46 -17.22 13.72
C GLN A 55 17.44 -16.05 13.89
N LEU A 56 16.92 -14.86 14.18
CA LEU A 56 17.72 -13.68 14.53
C LEU A 56 18.20 -13.70 15.99
N GLY A 57 17.84 -14.73 16.75
CA GLY A 57 18.31 -14.97 18.11
C GLY A 57 17.35 -14.52 19.21
N LEU A 58 16.13 -14.09 18.89
CA LEU A 58 15.15 -13.78 19.92
C LEU A 58 14.65 -15.06 20.59
N PRO A 59 14.55 -15.08 21.94
CA PRO A 59 13.84 -16.14 22.64
C PRO A 59 12.41 -16.29 22.11
N LYS A 60 11.90 -17.53 22.13
CA LYS A 60 10.54 -17.83 21.68
C LYS A 60 9.49 -16.98 22.40
N GLU A 61 9.62 -16.84 23.71
CA GLU A 61 8.71 -16.03 24.54
C GLU A 61 8.63 -14.57 24.07
N HIS A 62 9.76 -13.96 23.69
CA HIS A 62 9.80 -12.58 23.19
C HIS A 62 9.26 -12.47 21.77
N SER A 63 9.50 -13.49 20.95
CA SER A 63 8.96 -13.57 19.59
C SER A 63 7.43 -13.64 19.63
N ASP A 64 6.87 -14.54 20.45
CA ASP A 64 5.43 -14.70 20.61
C ASP A 64 4.76 -13.45 21.22
N ALA A 65 5.44 -12.78 22.15
CA ALA A 65 4.99 -11.51 22.71
C ALA A 65 4.92 -10.37 21.68
N LEU A 66 5.79 -10.38 20.65
CA LEU A 66 5.74 -9.42 19.55
C LEU A 66 4.68 -9.79 18.50
N CYS A 67 4.49 -11.09 18.26
CA CYS A 67 3.57 -11.59 17.26
C CYS A 67 2.09 -11.36 17.64
N THR A 68 1.75 -11.47 18.93
CA THR A 68 0.39 -11.22 19.45
C THR A 68 -0.18 -9.84 19.08
N PRO A 69 0.47 -8.70 19.41
CA PRO A 69 -0.03 -7.38 19.03
C PRO A 69 0.08 -7.12 17.53
N TYR A 70 1.03 -7.74 16.83
CA TYR A 70 1.10 -7.69 15.37
C TYR A 70 -0.16 -8.29 14.74
N LEU A 71 -0.53 -9.51 15.11
CA LEU A 71 -1.70 -10.20 14.57
C LEU A 71 -3.00 -9.42 14.81
N GLN A 72 -3.15 -8.84 15.99
CA GLN A 72 -4.33 -8.03 16.35
C GLN A 72 -4.47 -6.74 15.54
N ASN A 73 -3.35 -6.17 15.08
CA ASN A 73 -3.33 -4.85 14.44
C ASN A 73 -2.89 -4.90 12.97
N LYS A 74 -2.59 -6.08 12.41
CA LYS A 74 -2.06 -6.27 11.06
C LYS A 74 -2.91 -5.56 10.00
N ASP A 75 -4.22 -5.81 10.01
CA ASP A 75 -5.14 -5.21 9.04
C ASP A 75 -5.20 -3.68 9.16
N SER A 76 -5.19 -3.16 10.39
CA SER A 76 -5.17 -1.72 10.63
C SER A 76 -3.84 -1.08 10.19
N LEU A 77 -2.71 -1.77 10.37
CA LEU A 77 -1.40 -1.32 9.92
C LEU A 77 -1.33 -1.29 8.39
N GLN A 78 -1.77 -2.36 7.75
CA GLN A 78 -1.84 -2.44 6.28
C GLN A 78 -2.75 -1.35 5.71
N ALA A 79 -3.93 -1.12 6.29
CA ALA A 79 -4.82 -0.04 5.87
C ALA A 79 -4.12 1.33 5.95
N LYS A 80 -3.37 1.60 7.02
CA LYS A 80 -2.61 2.85 7.16
C LYS A 80 -1.44 2.96 6.20
N PHE A 81 -0.70 1.88 5.94
CA PHE A 81 0.34 1.90 4.92
C PHE A 81 -0.24 2.10 3.52
N LEU A 82 -1.42 1.56 3.24
CA LEU A 82 -2.12 1.76 1.98
C LEU A 82 -2.67 3.18 1.81
N GLU A 83 -3.01 3.89 2.89
CA GLU A 83 -3.35 5.31 2.86
C GLU A 83 -2.13 6.19 2.53
N GLN A 84 -0.94 5.80 3.00
CA GLN A 84 0.32 6.51 2.78
C GLN A 84 1.03 6.11 1.49
N ALA A 85 0.62 5.02 0.85
CA ALA A 85 1.20 4.54 -0.38
C ALA A 85 0.82 5.46 -1.55
N LEU A 86 1.78 5.69 -2.44
CA LEU A 86 1.51 6.32 -3.73
C LEU A 86 0.61 5.40 -4.55
N ARG A 87 -0.59 5.88 -4.87
CA ARG A 87 -1.53 5.17 -5.73
C ARG A 87 -1.51 5.77 -7.12
N ILE A 88 -1.58 4.90 -8.13
CA ILE A 88 -1.88 5.35 -9.49
C ILE A 88 -3.33 5.85 -9.46
N PRO A 89 -3.59 7.11 -9.86
CA PRO A 89 -4.93 7.66 -9.96
C PRO A 89 -5.86 6.77 -10.77
N ALA A 90 -7.06 6.51 -10.25
CA ALA A 90 -8.04 5.70 -10.96
C ALA A 90 -8.52 6.43 -12.22
N LEU A 91 -8.40 5.76 -13.37
CA LEU A 91 -8.90 6.28 -14.63
C LEU A 91 -10.36 5.85 -14.83
N GLN A 92 -11.24 6.82 -15.01
CA GLN A 92 -12.66 6.59 -15.24
C GLN A 92 -13.08 7.06 -16.64
N ILE A 93 -13.91 6.26 -17.31
CA ILE A 93 -14.53 6.67 -18.58
C ILE A 93 -15.81 7.46 -18.26
N GLY A 94 -15.73 8.79 -18.36
CA GLY A 94 -16.87 9.68 -18.14
C GLY A 94 -17.84 9.75 -19.32
N GLY A 95 -17.48 9.18 -20.47
CA GLY A 95 -18.38 9.02 -21.61
C GLY A 95 -17.63 8.78 -22.92
N TRP A 96 -18.38 8.42 -23.95
CA TRP A 96 -17.85 8.23 -25.29
C TRP A 96 -18.86 8.71 -26.35
N GLN A 97 -18.35 8.95 -27.56
CA GLN A 97 -19.17 9.27 -28.73
C GLN A 97 -18.47 8.82 -30.01
N VAL A 98 -19.25 8.50 -31.03
CA VAL A 98 -18.75 8.20 -32.38
C VAL A 98 -18.96 9.41 -33.26
N GLN A 99 -17.89 9.88 -33.88
CA GLN A 99 -17.92 10.93 -34.88
C GLN A 99 -17.79 10.30 -36.27
N VAL A 100 -18.80 10.51 -37.10
CA VAL A 100 -18.82 10.06 -38.49
C VAL A 100 -18.61 11.27 -39.39
N GLY A 101 -17.42 11.38 -39.97
CA GLY A 101 -17.08 12.37 -41.00
C GLY A 101 -16.45 11.66 -42.20
N GLU A 102 -15.37 12.21 -42.76
CA GLU A 102 -14.56 11.53 -43.80
C GLU A 102 -13.97 10.20 -43.29
N SER A 103 -13.74 10.09 -41.98
CA SER A 103 -13.36 8.87 -41.27
C SER A 103 -14.23 8.65 -40.03
N LYS A 104 -14.35 7.39 -39.59
CA LYS A 104 -15.06 7.02 -38.35
C LYS A 104 -14.08 7.07 -37.18
N ASN A 105 -14.35 7.97 -36.23
CA ASN A 105 -13.54 8.15 -35.04
C ASN A 105 -14.39 7.93 -33.77
N VAL A 106 -13.76 7.38 -32.74
CA VAL A 106 -14.33 7.20 -31.40
C VAL A 106 -13.64 8.21 -30.48
N ILE A 107 -14.44 9.06 -29.84
CA ILE A 107 -13.96 10.00 -28.84
C ILE A 107 -14.32 9.44 -27.47
N MET A 108 -13.32 9.25 -26.62
CA MET A 108 -13.47 8.83 -25.22
C MET A 108 -13.08 9.97 -24.29
N ARG A 109 -13.94 10.28 -23.32
CA ARG A 109 -13.67 11.25 -22.26
C ARG A 109 -13.30 10.49 -21.00
N LEU A 110 -12.08 10.69 -20.56
CA LEU A 110 -11.49 10.07 -19.38
C LEU A 110 -11.34 11.11 -18.28
N THR A 111 -11.59 10.70 -17.04
CA THR A 111 -11.35 11.53 -15.86
C THR A 111 -10.43 10.77 -14.93
N THR A 112 -9.45 11.45 -14.36
CA THR A 112 -8.58 10.90 -13.33
C THR A 112 -8.61 11.80 -12.12
N THR A 113 -8.70 11.20 -10.94
CA THR A 113 -8.70 11.90 -9.66
C THR A 113 -7.34 11.70 -9.00
N ASN A 114 -6.53 12.76 -8.96
CA ASN A 114 -5.29 12.73 -8.21
C ASN A 114 -5.61 13.04 -6.75
N SER A 115 -5.58 12.02 -5.89
CA SER A 115 -5.79 12.17 -4.45
C SER A 115 -4.51 12.54 -3.69
N VAL A 116 -3.49 13.07 -4.39
CA VAL A 116 -2.16 13.31 -3.80
C VAL A 116 -2.17 14.52 -2.87
N ASP A 117 -3.12 15.45 -3.04
CA ASP A 117 -3.25 16.64 -2.21
C ASP A 117 -4.60 16.61 -1.49
N GLN A 118 -4.59 16.47 -0.15
CA GLN A 118 -5.78 16.40 0.70
C GLN A 118 -6.60 17.71 0.77
N GLU A 119 -6.34 18.69 -0.09
CA GLU A 119 -7.00 20.00 -0.03
C GLU A 119 -7.70 20.41 -1.33
N GLU A 120 -7.38 19.82 -2.49
CA GLU A 120 -8.12 20.06 -3.74
C GLU A 120 -8.16 18.80 -4.63
N GLU A 121 -9.34 18.20 -4.81
CA GLU A 121 -9.56 17.18 -5.83
C GLU A 121 -9.42 17.80 -7.23
N THR A 122 -8.20 17.87 -7.74
CA THR A 122 -7.94 18.31 -9.10
C THR A 122 -8.29 17.19 -10.09
N SER A 123 -9.54 17.16 -10.51
CA SER A 123 -10.01 16.24 -11.54
C SER A 123 -9.42 16.62 -12.90
N GLN A 124 -8.48 15.83 -13.41
CA GLN A 124 -7.93 16.02 -14.75
C GLN A 124 -8.83 15.31 -15.77
N LYS A 125 -9.26 16.06 -16.78
CA LYS A 125 -10.06 15.54 -17.91
C LYS A 125 -9.17 15.32 -19.11
N LEU A 126 -9.14 14.09 -19.62
CA LEU A 126 -8.41 13.72 -20.83
C LEU A 126 -9.41 13.31 -21.91
N GLN A 127 -9.21 13.81 -23.12
CA GLN A 127 -10.00 13.38 -24.28
C GLN A 127 -9.10 12.62 -25.25
N LEU A 128 -9.49 11.38 -25.56
CA LEU A 128 -8.84 10.56 -26.57
C LEU A 128 -9.69 10.54 -27.83
N CYS A 129 -9.06 10.76 -28.99
CA CYS A 129 -9.69 10.58 -30.30
C CYS A 129 -8.98 9.42 -31.01
N LEU A 130 -9.72 8.33 -31.24
CA LEU A 130 -9.20 7.10 -31.81
C LEU A 130 -9.87 6.83 -33.15
N THR A 131 -9.11 6.43 -34.15
CA THR A 131 -9.66 5.85 -35.38
C THR A 131 -10.29 4.49 -35.07
N ALA A 132 -11.17 4.00 -35.94
CA ALA A 132 -11.76 2.66 -35.81
C ALA A 132 -10.71 1.55 -35.63
N GLU A 133 -9.59 1.62 -36.38
CA GLU A 133 -8.48 0.67 -36.26
C GLU A 133 -7.80 0.72 -34.89
N LYS A 134 -7.47 1.93 -34.40
CA LYS A 134 -6.85 2.10 -33.07
C LYS A 134 -7.78 1.68 -31.95
N PHE A 135 -9.08 1.88 -32.10
CA PHE A 135 -10.08 1.43 -31.13
C PHE A 135 -10.18 -0.10 -31.06
N HIS A 136 -10.13 -0.79 -32.20
CA HIS A 136 -10.07 -2.25 -32.22
C HIS A 136 -8.78 -2.79 -31.60
N LEU A 137 -7.64 -2.14 -31.85
CA LEU A 137 -6.37 -2.51 -31.22
C LEU A 137 -6.45 -2.32 -29.70
N LEU A 138 -6.96 -1.18 -29.22
CA LEU A 138 -7.16 -0.94 -27.79
C LEU A 138 -8.03 -2.02 -27.14
N LEU A 139 -9.13 -2.42 -27.80
CA LEU A 139 -9.98 -3.50 -27.31
C LEU A 139 -9.23 -4.84 -27.22
N HIS A 140 -8.40 -5.15 -28.21
CA HIS A 140 -7.56 -6.35 -28.20
C HIS A 140 -6.60 -6.34 -27.01
N GLU A 141 -5.84 -5.25 -26.83
CA GLU A 141 -4.88 -5.12 -25.74
C GLU A 141 -5.54 -5.17 -24.36
N LEU A 142 -6.70 -4.53 -24.20
CA LEU A 142 -7.46 -4.58 -22.94
C LEU A 142 -7.98 -5.99 -22.63
N LYS A 143 -8.36 -6.77 -23.64
CA LYS A 143 -8.73 -8.19 -23.46
C LYS A 143 -7.53 -9.02 -23.03
N THR A 144 -6.38 -8.85 -23.68
CA THR A 144 -5.14 -9.53 -23.31
C THR A 144 -4.74 -9.21 -21.87
N ALA A 145 -4.75 -7.93 -21.51
CA ALA A 145 -4.45 -7.48 -20.14
C ALA A 145 -5.43 -8.07 -19.12
N LYS A 146 -6.72 -8.16 -19.45
CA LYS A 146 -7.71 -8.81 -18.59
C LYS A 146 -7.38 -10.28 -18.36
N THR A 147 -7.05 -11.04 -19.41
CA THR A 147 -6.68 -12.46 -19.28
C THR A 147 -5.47 -12.63 -18.37
N LEU A 148 -4.43 -11.80 -18.54
CA LEU A 148 -3.24 -11.84 -17.68
C LEU A 148 -3.56 -11.53 -16.21
N LEU A 149 -4.49 -10.59 -15.95
CA LEU A 149 -4.93 -10.28 -14.59
C LEU A 149 -5.71 -11.45 -13.95
N GLU A 150 -6.53 -12.15 -14.73
CA GLU A 150 -7.26 -13.34 -14.27
C GLU A 150 -6.34 -14.55 -14.00
N GLU A 151 -5.15 -14.60 -14.63
CA GLU A 151 -4.14 -15.64 -14.36
C GLU A 151 -3.33 -15.40 -13.08
N ILE A 152 -3.22 -14.13 -12.65
CA ILE A 152 -2.45 -13.71 -11.45
C ILE A 152 -3.34 -13.68 -10.20
N SER A 153 -4.66 -13.51 -10.36
CA SER A 153 -5.63 -13.41 -9.28
C SER A 153 -6.13 -14.75 -8.77
#